data_AF-A0A6V7KGK7-F1
#
_entry.id   AF-A0A6V7KGK7-F1
#
_cell.length_a   1.000
_cell.length_b   1.000
_cell.length_c   1.000
_cell.angle_alpha   90.00
_cell.angle_beta   90.00
_cell.angle_gamma   90.00
#
_symmetry.space_group_name_H-M   'P 1'
#
loop_
_entity.id
_entity.type
_entity.pdbx_description
1 polymer ?
#
loop_
_entity_poly.entity_id
_entity_poly.type
_entity_poly.pdbx_seq_one_letter_code
_entity_poly.pdbx_strand_id
1 'polypeptide(L)' 'ELDYKKIYSQMTKPAYIFDGRKILNHDNLQKIGFHVQTIGKKLTRAAISRVWGSQAQP' A
#
# COMPACT_ATOMS: atom_id res chain seq x y z
N GLU A 1 18.89 -1.94 -6.56
CA GLU A 1 17.48 -2.07 -6.09
C GLU A 1 17.27 -1.20 -4.86
N LEU A 2 16.02 -0.82 -4.55
CA LEU A 2 15.68 -0.02 -3.37
C LEU A 2 15.27 -0.92 -2.20
N ASP A 3 15.72 -0.57 -0.99
CA ASP A 3 15.27 -1.24 0.24
C ASP A 3 13.95 -0.64 0.75
N TYR A 4 12.85 -1.24 0.31
CA TYR A 4 11.50 -0.81 0.69
C TYR A 4 11.17 -1.03 2.17
N LYS A 5 11.86 -1.93 2.89
CA LYS A 5 11.66 -2.09 4.34
C LYS A 5 12.22 -0.90 5.10
N LYS A 6 13.45 -0.48 4.74
CA LYS A 6 14.07 0.72 5.33
C LYS A 6 13.26 1.97 5.02
N ILE A 7 12.86 2.17 3.76
CA ILE A 7 12.01 3.30 3.36
C ILE A 7 10.71 3.29 4.15
N TYR A 8 10.03 2.13 4.24
CA TYR A 8 8.82 2.01 5.04
C TYR A 8 9.07 2.43 6.49
N SER A 9 10.12 1.93 7.16
CA SER A 9 10.38 2.25 8.57
C SER A 9 10.52 3.76 8.86
N GLN A 10 10.99 4.53 7.88
CA GLN A 10 11.23 5.97 8.01
C GLN A 10 10.03 6.84 7.61
N MET A 11 8.98 6.25 7.02
CA MET A 11 7.78 6.98 6.61
C MET A 11 6.72 7.05 7.70
N THR A 12 6.08 8.22 7.82
CA THR A 12 4.88 8.43 8.64
C THR A 12 3.77 7.45 8.27
N LYS A 13 3.03 6.98 9.29
CA LYS A 13 1.96 5.99 9.11
C LYS A 13 0.58 6.65 9.05
N PRO A 14 -0.32 6.11 8.20
CA PRO A 14 -0.11 5.02 7.25
C PRO A 14 0.75 5.43 6.03
N ALA A 15 1.66 4.55 5.60
CA ALA A 15 2.56 4.83 4.48
C ALA A 15 1.93 4.42 3.13
N TYR A 16 1.90 5.35 2.17
CA TYR A 16 1.35 5.13 0.83
C TYR A 16 2.47 5.05 -0.22
N ILE A 17 2.26 4.23 -1.26
CA ILE A 17 3.12 4.17 -2.44
C ILE A 17 2.28 4.12 -3.71
N PHE A 18 2.61 4.96 -4.68
CA PHE A 18 1.96 5.03 -5.98
C PHE A 18 2.92 4.52 -7.05
N ASP A 19 2.56 3.42 -7.72
CA ASP A 19 3.30 2.86 -8.85
C ASP A 19 2.60 3.18 -10.17
N GLY A 20 3.04 4.26 -10.82
CA GLY A 20 2.52 4.70 -12.11
C GLY A 20 3.00 3.88 -13.32
N ARG A 21 3.93 2.94 -13.14
CA ARG A 21 4.53 2.16 -14.24
C ARG A 21 4.25 0.65 -14.16
N LYS A 22 3.64 0.18 -13.06
CA LYS A 22 3.33 -1.24 -12.81
C LYS A 22 4.58 -2.13 -12.80
N ILE A 23 5.72 -1.59 -12.37
CA ILE A 23 7.01 -2.31 -12.36
C ILE A 23 7.40 -2.84 -10.98
N LEU A 24 6.69 -2.43 -9.92
CA LEU A 24 7.01 -2.85 -8.55
C LEU A 24 6.30 -4.15 -8.16
N ASN A 25 6.90 -4.92 -7.25
CA ASN A 25 6.26 -6.08 -6.66
C ASN A 25 5.21 -5.64 -5.61
N HIS A 26 3.95 -5.48 -6.04
CA HIS A 26 2.86 -4.99 -5.19
C HIS A 26 2.53 -5.93 -4.02
N ASP A 27 2.72 -7.24 -4.17
CA ASP A 27 2.46 -8.21 -3.10
C ASP A 27 3.48 -8.06 -1.98
N ASN A 28 4.76 -7.90 -2.34
CA ASN A 28 5.81 -7.65 -1.37
C ASN A 28 5.61 -6.30 -0.66
N LEU A 29 5.26 -5.24 -1.39
CA LEU A 29 4.97 -3.92 -0.80
C LEU A 29 3.79 -3.96 0.17
N GLN A 30 2.73 -4.71 -0.17
CA GLN A 30 1.59 -4.92 0.73
C GLN A 30 1.97 -5.73 1.98
N LYS A 31 2.80 -6.77 1.84
CA LYS A 31 3.34 -7.54 2.97
C LYS A 31 4.20 -6.69 3.91
N ILE A 32 4.95 -5.72 3.36
CA ILE A 32 5.71 -4.74 4.15
C ILE A 32 4.77 -3.79 4.92
N GLY A 33 3.57 -3.53 4.39
CA GLY A 33 2.54 -2.70 5.02
C GLY A 33 2.22 -1.40 4.28
N PHE A 34 2.72 -1.21 3.06
CA PHE A 34 2.37 -0.07 2.23
C PHE A 34 0.91 -0.11 1.79
N HIS A 35 0.30 1.07 1.72
CA HIS A 35 -0.93 1.31 0.99
C HIS A 35 -0.57 1.54 -0.48
N VAL A 36 -0.56 0.45 -1.27
CA VAL A 36 -0.14 0.47 -2.67
C VAL A 36 -1.30 0.91 -3.58
N GLN A 37 -1.03 1.86 -4.47
CA GLN A 37 -1.92 2.23 -5.59
C GLN A 37 -1.15 2.12 -6.90
N THR A 38 -1.84 1.74 -7.98
CA THR A 38 -1.22 1.58 -9.30
C THR A 38 -2.21 1.89 -10.42
N ILE A 39 -1.70 2.26 -11.59
CA ILE A 39 -2.53 2.64 -12.74
C ILE A 39 -3.27 1.43 -13.34
N GLY A 40 -4.56 1.60 -13.64
CA GLY A 40 -5.35 0.60 -14.35
C GLY A 40 -5.50 -0.75 -13.62
N LYS A 41 -5.35 -0.79 -12.30
CA LYS A 41 -5.65 -1.97 -11.48
C LYS A 41 -6.08 -1.56 -10.07
N LYS A 42 -7.23 -2.05 -9.62
CA LYS A 42 -7.66 -1.93 -8.22
C LYS A 42 -6.99 -3.04 -7.40
N LEU A 43 -6.18 -2.68 -6.41
CA LEU A 43 -5.58 -3.63 -5.48
C LEU A 43 -6.53 -3.83 -4.28
N THR A 44 -6.95 -5.08 -4.04
CA THR A 44 -7.73 -5.47 -2.86
C THR A 44 -6.77 -5.82 -1.73
N ARG A 45 -6.93 -5.19 -0.57
CA ARG A 45 -6.08 -5.46 0.59
C ARG A 45 -6.74 -6.54 1.44
N ALA A 46 -6.22 -7.76 1.36
CA ALA A 46 -6.86 -8.93 1.96
C ALA A 46 -6.84 -8.95 3.52
N ALA A 47 -5.99 -8.17 4.19
CA ALA A 47 -5.68 -8.43 5.60
C ALA A 47 -5.47 -7.20 6.52
N ILE A 48 -5.97 -6.01 6.18
CA ILE A 48 -5.97 -4.90 7.17
C ILE A 48 -7.37 -4.32 7.27
N SER A 49 -8.08 -4.71 8.33
CA SER A 49 -9.24 -3.98 8.82
C SER A 49 -8.83 -2.52 8.94
N ARG A 50 -9.37 -1.68 8.06
CA ARG A 50 -9.17 -0.24 8.17
C ARG A 50 -10.02 0.22 9.36
N VAL A 51 -9.45 0.16 10.56
CA VAL A 51 -9.97 0.93 11.70
C VAL A 51 -9.59 2.39 11.47
N TRP A 52 -10.10 2.97 10.39
CA TRP A 52 -10.23 4.40 10.10
C TRP A 52 -11.01 4.51 8.78
N GLY A 53 -12.33 4.65 8.87
CA GLY A 53 -13.19 4.98 7.72
C GLY A 53 -14.17 3.91 7.23
N SER A 54 -14.40 2.80 7.95
CA SER A 54 -15.57 1.95 7.68
C SER A 54 -16.83 2.53 8.35
N GLN A 55 -17.21 3.74 7.98
CA GLN A 55 -18.65 4.04 7.90
C GLN A 55 -19.02 3.82 6.45
N ALA A 56 -19.91 2.86 6.23
CA ALA A 56 -20.66 2.76 4.99
C ALA A 56 -21.20 4.15 4.65
N GLN A 57 -20.88 4.63 3.44
CA GLN A 57 -21.69 5.68 2.84
C GLN A 57 -23.10 5.05 2.63
N PRO A 58 -24.19 5.79 2.94
CA PRO A 58 -25.55 5.28 2.76
C PRO A 58 -25.83 4.83 1.32
#